data_AF-A0A438HX96-F1
#
_entry.id   AF-A0A438HX96-F1
#
_cell.length_a   1.000
_cell.length_b   1.000
_cell.length_c   1.000
_cell.angle_alpha   90.00
_cell.angle_beta   90.00
_cell.angle_gamma   90.00
#
_symmetry.space_group_name_H-M   'P 1'
#
loop_
_entity.id
_entity.type
_entity.pdbx_description
1 polymer ?
#
loop_
_entity_poly.entity_id
_entity_poly.type
_entity_poly.pdbx_seq_one_letter_code
_entity_poly.pdbx_strand_id
1 'polypeptide(L)'
;MNSGPGLIGPLRSGPKTQPSKPLSRRDTEQSEMYLKKALWSESMATPESDQKAPYPATAVGELVTSLNRQRLYREVTLALRTGLREARAEFSFLRVRGLRSILKFLRSVAESDSTINLFCHSQSIPELQVVPVLFQNSLKQYEEDTVANLDHIFGVEPMKISSPSTDAEVALALRVLEGCCLLHRESTIFAHQHKAIEILMDILSTRGVLEQGACLDALISIMLDSSANQMDFESCDGIEEVAHIIRDKQVDENLRMKCGEFLLLLIGHVNGRERPPLARIHEDVRRLLGEKSASLIWAASQFGSTLDPEQRLTALHIQARRVLESLDLY
;
A
#
# COMPACT_ATOMS: atom_id res chain seq x y z
N MET A 1 -53.17 55.19 32.12
CA MET A 1 -54.22 55.25 33.18
C MET A 1 -55.00 53.95 33.15
N ASN A 2 -55.48 53.51 34.32
CA ASN A 2 -56.09 52.22 34.62
C ASN A 2 -55.17 50.99 34.47
N SER A 3 -55.13 50.00 35.37
CA SER A 3 -55.28 49.88 36.85
C SER A 3 -55.30 48.36 37.16
N GLY A 4 -54.51 47.88 38.12
CA GLY A 4 -54.72 46.55 38.75
C GLY A 4 -55.93 46.56 39.70
N PRO A 5 -56.52 45.41 40.12
CA PRO A 5 -55.87 44.32 40.90
C PRO A 5 -56.23 42.89 40.39
N GLY A 6 -55.90 41.75 41.02
CA GLY A 6 -54.97 41.46 42.13
C GLY A 6 -55.34 40.22 43.00
N LEU A 7 -54.37 39.34 43.26
CA LEU A 7 -54.28 38.28 44.31
C LEU A 7 -55.45 37.28 44.57
N ILE A 8 -55.26 36.00 44.16
CA ILE A 8 -55.55 34.78 44.98
C ILE A 8 -54.46 33.72 44.66
N GLY A 9 -53.98 32.96 45.66
CA GLY A 9 -53.02 31.84 45.52
C GLY A 9 -53.66 30.44 45.70
N PRO A 10 -52.94 29.45 46.27
CA PRO A 10 -51.91 28.68 45.57
C PRO A 10 -52.20 27.16 45.56
N LEU A 11 -51.76 26.41 44.53
CA LEU A 11 -51.83 24.94 44.54
C LEU A 11 -50.60 24.22 43.94
N ARG A 12 -49.98 23.42 44.81
CA ARG A 12 -49.17 22.20 44.60
C ARG A 12 -48.00 22.16 43.59
N SER A 13 -46.84 21.99 44.20
CA SER A 13 -45.62 21.33 43.73
C SER A 13 -45.77 20.14 42.75
N GLY A 14 -44.99 20.18 41.68
CA GLY A 14 -44.49 19.03 40.89
C GLY A 14 -42.97 19.24 40.61
N PRO A 15 -42.17 18.19 40.38
CA PRO A 15 -40.72 18.28 40.52
C PRO A 15 -40.02 19.01 39.38
N LYS A 16 -39.01 19.82 39.73
CA LYS A 16 -38.08 20.44 38.78
C LYS A 16 -37.11 19.38 38.23
N THR A 17 -37.20 19.06 36.94
CA THR A 17 -36.13 18.36 36.23
C THR A 17 -34.91 19.28 36.09
N GLN A 18 -33.81 18.90 36.74
CA GLN A 18 -32.52 19.60 36.60
C GLN A 18 -31.81 19.16 35.31
N PRO A 19 -30.97 20.03 34.70
CA PRO A 19 -30.13 19.65 33.57
C PRO A 19 -28.97 18.76 34.03
N SER A 20 -28.87 17.56 33.47
CA SER A 20 -27.80 16.60 33.75
C SER A 20 -26.46 17.05 33.12
N LYS A 21 -25.49 17.40 33.98
CA LYS A 21 -24.07 17.41 33.62
C LYS A 21 -23.50 15.97 33.66
N PRO A 22 -22.43 15.67 32.91
CA PRO A 22 -22.05 14.29 32.59
C PRO A 22 -21.47 13.55 33.80
N LEU A 23 -21.87 12.29 33.97
CA LEU A 23 -21.31 11.41 34.99
C LEU A 23 -20.15 10.58 34.41
N SER A 24 -18.99 10.74 35.03
CA SER A 24 -17.77 9.98 34.75
C SER A 24 -17.89 8.52 35.24
N ARG A 25 -17.11 7.63 34.60
CA ARG A 25 -16.80 6.24 35.01
C ARG A 25 -17.98 5.28 35.20
N ARG A 26 -18.19 4.45 34.17
CA ARG A 26 -18.17 2.99 34.37
C ARG A 26 -17.84 2.25 33.07
N ASP A 27 -16.71 1.56 33.08
CA ASP A 27 -16.53 0.17 32.63
C ASP A 27 -17.43 -0.30 31.47
N THR A 28 -16.97 -0.06 30.25
CA THR A 28 -17.28 -0.94 29.11
C THR A 28 -16.00 -1.64 28.69
N GLU A 29 -16.01 -2.96 28.84
CA GLU A 29 -14.84 -3.82 28.62
C GLU A 29 -14.36 -3.72 27.18
N GLN A 30 -13.19 -3.11 27.00
CA GLN A 30 -12.45 -3.21 25.75
C GLN A 30 -12.04 -4.67 25.55
N SER A 31 -12.72 -5.37 24.65
CA SER A 31 -12.20 -6.61 24.07
C SER A 31 -11.08 -6.26 23.08
N GLU A 32 -10.02 -5.62 23.58
CA GLU A 32 -8.74 -5.55 22.90
C GLU A 32 -8.20 -6.97 22.80
N MET A 33 -8.38 -7.61 21.64
CA MET A 33 -7.46 -8.66 21.24
C MET A 33 -6.09 -8.02 21.03
N TYR A 34 -5.33 -7.90 22.13
CA TYR A 34 -3.89 -7.72 22.11
C TYR A 34 -3.30 -8.88 21.33
N LEU A 35 -3.13 -8.69 20.02
CA LEU A 35 -2.11 -9.37 19.24
C LEU A 35 -0.78 -9.01 19.91
N LYS A 36 -0.34 -9.91 20.81
CA LYS A 36 0.90 -9.79 21.56
C LYS A 36 2.00 -9.34 20.61
N LYS A 37 2.76 -8.31 21.03
CA LYS A 37 3.94 -7.81 20.33
C LYS A 37 4.78 -9.01 19.86
N ALA A 38 5.11 -9.04 18.57
CA ALA A 38 5.77 -10.19 17.97
C ALA A 38 7.11 -10.41 18.68
N LEU A 39 7.34 -11.62 19.21
CA LEU A 39 8.41 -11.91 20.18
C LEU A 39 9.84 -11.84 19.60
N TRP A 40 9.97 -11.36 18.37
CA TRP A 40 11.21 -11.25 17.60
C TRP A 40 12.00 -9.98 17.94
N SER A 41 11.36 -8.95 18.52
CA SER A 41 11.99 -7.65 18.82
C SER A 41 13.02 -7.64 19.96
N GLU A 42 13.22 -8.76 20.67
CA GLU A 42 14.04 -8.82 21.90
C GLU A 42 15.18 -9.86 21.86
N SER A 43 15.26 -10.71 20.84
CA SER A 43 16.27 -11.77 20.73
C SER A 43 17.43 -11.41 19.77
N MET A 44 18.07 -10.28 20.02
CA MET A 44 19.36 -9.89 19.41
C MET A 44 20.33 -9.31 20.45
N ALA A 45 20.53 -10.02 21.55
CA ALA A 45 21.67 -9.80 22.44
C ALA A 45 22.83 -10.68 21.98
N THR A 46 23.90 -10.06 21.47
CA THR A 46 25.14 -10.74 21.06
C THR A 46 25.89 -11.30 22.27
N PRO A 47 26.29 -12.59 22.28
CA PRO A 47 27.29 -13.08 23.22
C PRO A 47 28.69 -12.69 22.72
N GLU A 48 29.48 -12.07 23.59
CA GLU A 48 30.91 -11.82 23.35
C GLU A 48 31.76 -13.11 23.44
N SER A 49 33.04 -12.97 23.09
CA SER A 49 33.93 -14.01 22.56
C SER A 49 34.44 -15.09 23.52
N ASP A 50 34.89 -16.19 22.88
CA ASP A 50 35.93 -17.14 23.29
C ASP A 50 35.70 -18.07 24.50
N GLN A 51 35.24 -19.28 24.16
CA GLN A 51 35.88 -20.54 24.58
C GLN A 51 35.41 -21.72 23.71
N LYS A 52 36.26 -22.75 23.55
CA LYS A 52 35.89 -24.00 22.85
C LYS A 52 34.77 -24.71 23.61
N ALA A 53 33.53 -24.51 23.17
CA ALA A 53 32.36 -25.17 23.73
C ALA A 53 32.43 -26.69 23.48
N PRO A 54 32.00 -27.54 24.44
CA PRO A 54 31.96 -28.98 24.24
C PRO A 54 30.90 -29.35 23.20
N TYR A 55 31.19 -30.32 22.33
CA TYR A 55 30.31 -30.81 21.25
C TYR A 55 28.79 -30.87 21.53
N PRO A 56 28.28 -31.34 22.70
CA PRO A 56 26.85 -31.30 23.00
C PRO A 56 26.23 -29.89 23.05
N ALA A 57 26.99 -28.85 23.44
CA ALA A 57 26.50 -27.48 23.45
C ALA A 57 26.26 -26.94 22.03
N THR A 58 27.13 -27.30 21.08
CA THR A 58 26.98 -26.98 19.65
C THR A 58 25.74 -27.65 19.07
N ALA A 59 25.56 -28.95 19.32
CA ALA A 59 24.39 -29.70 18.85
C ALA A 59 23.05 -29.18 19.42
N VAL A 60 23.04 -28.72 20.68
CA VAL A 60 21.85 -28.06 21.27
C VAL A 60 21.60 -26.70 20.62
N GLY A 61 22.65 -25.91 20.33
CA GLY A 61 22.53 -24.66 19.59
C GLY A 61 21.95 -24.85 18.19
N GLU A 62 22.44 -25.83 17.43
CA GLU A 62 21.93 -26.22 16.11
C GLU A 62 20.46 -26.69 16.17
N LEU A 63 20.08 -27.44 17.19
CA LEU A 63 18.69 -27.84 17.40
C LEU A 63 17.80 -26.62 17.68
N VAL A 64 18.23 -25.69 18.54
CA VAL A 64 17.48 -24.47 18.86
C VAL A 64 17.31 -23.57 17.63
N THR A 65 18.36 -23.37 16.82
CA THR A 65 18.24 -22.58 15.57
C THR A 65 17.32 -23.26 14.55
N SER A 66 17.39 -24.60 14.43
CA SER A 66 16.48 -25.38 13.58
C SER A 66 15.02 -25.26 14.02
N LEU A 67 14.73 -25.38 15.32
CA LEU A 67 13.38 -25.22 15.88
C LEU A 67 12.86 -23.78 15.71
N ASN A 68 13.71 -22.78 15.90
CA ASN A 68 13.35 -21.37 15.64
C ASN A 68 13.03 -21.13 14.16
N ARG A 69 13.79 -21.73 13.22
CA ARG A 69 13.51 -21.66 11.79
C ARG A 69 12.19 -22.36 11.42
N GLN A 70 11.90 -23.53 11.99
CA GLN A 70 10.61 -24.21 11.80
C GLN A 70 9.44 -23.40 12.37
N ARG A 71 9.64 -22.74 13.51
CA ARG A 71 8.65 -21.84 14.11
C ARG A 71 8.39 -20.62 13.21
N LEU A 72 9.43 -19.93 12.74
CA LEU A 72 9.32 -18.82 11.78
C LEU A 72 8.51 -19.22 10.55
N TYR A 73 8.84 -20.36 9.94
CA TYR A 73 8.14 -20.86 8.75
C TYR A 73 6.64 -21.07 9.01
N ARG A 74 6.27 -21.61 10.17
CA ARG A 74 4.86 -21.78 10.58
C ARG A 74 4.18 -20.44 10.82
N GLU A 75 4.83 -19.48 11.47
CA GLU A 75 4.28 -18.14 11.72
C GLU A 75 4.06 -17.37 10.40
N VAL A 76 5.03 -17.35 9.49
CA VAL A 76 4.92 -16.79 8.12
C VAL A 76 3.77 -17.43 7.35
N THR A 77 3.71 -18.76 7.32
CA THR A 77 2.65 -19.51 6.61
C THR A 77 1.27 -19.21 7.20
N LEU A 78 1.14 -19.14 8.53
CA LEU A 78 -0.13 -18.86 9.21
C LEU A 78 -0.59 -17.41 8.98
N ALA A 79 0.32 -16.44 9.04
CA ALA A 79 0.01 -15.03 8.77
C ALA A 79 -0.52 -14.85 7.33
N LEU A 80 0.19 -15.40 6.34
CA LEU A 80 -0.24 -15.36 4.93
C LEU A 80 -1.58 -16.08 4.71
N ARG A 81 -1.75 -17.32 5.21
CA ARG A 81 -3.03 -18.04 5.06
C ARG A 81 -4.20 -17.27 5.66
N THR A 82 -3.99 -16.65 6.82
CA THR A 82 -5.05 -15.90 7.53
C THR A 82 -5.41 -14.63 6.78
N GLY A 83 -4.40 -13.83 6.39
CA GLY A 83 -4.60 -12.60 5.61
C GLY A 83 -5.21 -12.86 4.24
N LEU A 84 -4.70 -13.84 3.50
CA LEU A 84 -5.18 -14.17 2.15
C LEU A 84 -6.57 -14.82 2.13
N ARG A 85 -6.95 -15.58 3.17
CA ARG A 85 -8.35 -16.05 3.32
C ARG A 85 -9.32 -14.87 3.41
N GLU A 86 -8.92 -13.79 4.05
CA GLU A 86 -9.74 -12.59 4.23
C GLU A 86 -9.68 -11.66 3.02
N ALA A 87 -8.53 -11.56 2.34
CA ALA A 87 -8.37 -10.86 1.06
C ALA A 87 -9.15 -11.54 -0.09
N ARG A 88 -9.47 -12.84 0.00
CA ARG A 88 -10.32 -13.59 -0.94
C ARG A 88 -11.83 -13.54 -0.62
N ALA A 89 -12.26 -12.70 0.31
CA ALA A 89 -13.66 -12.65 0.74
C ALA A 89 -14.56 -11.85 -0.23
N GLU A 90 -15.83 -12.23 -0.33
CA GLU A 90 -16.82 -11.56 -1.20
C GLU A 90 -17.15 -10.12 -0.74
N PHE A 91 -16.94 -9.83 0.53
CA PHE A 91 -17.21 -8.53 1.16
C PHE A 91 -15.94 -7.66 1.33
N SER A 92 -15.98 -6.42 0.82
CA SER A 92 -14.86 -5.46 0.88
C SER A 92 -14.32 -5.25 2.29
N PHE A 93 -15.17 -5.20 3.33
CA PHE A 93 -14.70 -5.01 4.71
C PHE A 93 -13.81 -6.16 5.22
N LEU A 94 -14.04 -7.40 4.77
CA LEU A 94 -13.16 -8.53 5.06
C LEU A 94 -11.87 -8.45 4.26
N ARG A 95 -11.94 -8.06 2.98
CA ARG A 95 -10.75 -7.86 2.15
C ARG A 95 -9.84 -6.77 2.70
N VAL A 96 -10.38 -5.61 3.06
CA VAL A 96 -9.68 -4.53 3.78
C VAL A 96 -9.00 -5.04 5.06
N ARG A 97 -9.66 -5.90 5.85
CA ARG A 97 -9.08 -6.50 7.07
C ARG A 97 -7.92 -7.44 6.73
N GLY A 98 -8.08 -8.29 5.71
CA GLY A 98 -7.03 -9.17 5.20
C GLY A 98 -5.82 -8.41 4.67
N LEU A 99 -6.03 -7.41 3.82
CA LEU A 99 -4.99 -6.55 3.24
C LEU A 99 -4.22 -5.78 4.32
N ARG A 100 -4.90 -5.23 5.35
CA ARG A 100 -4.22 -4.60 6.50
C ARG A 100 -3.35 -5.59 7.28
N SER A 101 -3.82 -6.84 7.44
CA SER A 101 -3.05 -7.91 8.07
C SER A 101 -1.79 -8.25 7.26
N ILE A 102 -1.93 -8.42 5.94
CA ILE A 102 -0.82 -8.70 5.02
C ILE A 102 0.17 -7.52 5.01
N LEU A 103 -0.29 -6.27 4.90
CA LEU A 103 0.59 -5.09 4.89
C LEU A 103 1.39 -4.96 6.20
N LYS A 104 0.76 -5.25 7.35
CA LYS A 104 1.47 -5.29 8.64
C LYS A 104 2.51 -6.41 8.67
N PHE A 105 2.16 -7.59 8.15
CA PHE A 105 3.07 -8.73 8.03
C PHE A 105 4.28 -8.41 7.12
N LEU A 106 4.07 -7.82 5.94
CA LEU A 106 5.17 -7.46 5.01
C LEU A 106 6.15 -6.46 5.65
N ARG A 107 5.66 -5.50 6.44
CA ARG A 107 6.53 -4.59 7.21
C ARG A 107 7.42 -5.34 8.21
N SER A 108 6.86 -6.32 8.92
CA SER A 108 7.65 -7.19 9.83
C SER A 108 8.59 -8.13 9.09
N VAL A 109 8.24 -8.57 7.87
CA VAL A 109 9.13 -9.38 7.02
C VAL A 109 10.38 -8.59 6.60
N ALA A 110 10.21 -7.30 6.28
CA ALA A 110 11.28 -6.40 5.86
C ALA A 110 12.34 -6.12 6.94
N GLU A 111 12.11 -6.50 8.20
CA GLU A 111 13.04 -6.28 9.32
C GLU A 111 14.27 -7.22 9.30
N SER A 112 14.27 -8.33 8.53
CA SER A 112 15.45 -9.20 8.41
C SER A 112 15.52 -10.01 7.10
N ASP A 113 16.74 -10.24 6.59
CA ASP A 113 16.96 -11.12 5.44
C ASP A 113 16.40 -12.54 5.65
N SER A 114 16.40 -13.03 6.89
CA SER A 114 15.89 -14.37 7.21
C SER A 114 14.38 -14.48 6.97
N THR A 115 13.62 -13.42 7.31
CA THR A 115 12.17 -13.35 7.10
C THR A 115 11.83 -13.03 5.65
N ILE A 116 12.62 -12.17 4.97
CA ILE A 116 12.52 -11.94 3.52
C ILE A 116 12.66 -13.25 2.76
N ASN A 117 13.72 -14.03 3.04
CA ASN A 117 13.93 -15.33 2.39
C ASN A 117 12.75 -16.28 2.62
N LEU A 118 12.20 -16.37 3.84
CA LEU A 118 11.03 -17.20 4.12
C LEU A 118 9.77 -16.71 3.39
N PHE A 119 9.58 -15.40 3.25
CA PHE A 119 8.51 -14.84 2.42
C PHE A 119 8.68 -15.22 0.95
N CYS A 120 9.86 -15.05 0.35
CA CYS A 120 10.14 -15.46 -1.03
C CYS A 120 9.83 -16.96 -1.25
N HIS A 121 10.32 -17.83 -0.36
CA HIS A 121 10.00 -19.26 -0.43
C HIS A 121 8.48 -19.53 -0.34
N SER A 122 7.74 -18.79 0.48
CA SER A 122 6.28 -18.93 0.58
C SER A 122 5.56 -18.56 -0.73
N GLN A 123 6.08 -17.63 -1.53
CA GLN A 123 5.47 -17.22 -2.80
C GLN A 123 5.64 -18.26 -3.93
N SER A 124 6.45 -19.31 -3.72
CA SER A 124 6.45 -20.50 -4.59
C SER A 124 5.24 -21.43 -4.37
N ILE A 125 4.47 -21.24 -3.27
CA ILE A 125 3.34 -22.08 -2.89
C ILE A 125 2.03 -21.38 -3.33
N PRO A 126 1.26 -21.95 -4.28
CA PRO A 126 0.11 -21.27 -4.90
C PRO A 126 -0.92 -20.70 -3.92
N GLU A 127 -1.23 -21.39 -2.82
CA GLU A 127 -2.23 -20.92 -1.85
C GLU A 127 -1.78 -19.69 -1.06
N LEU A 128 -0.46 -19.46 -1.00
CA LEU A 128 0.22 -18.39 -0.26
C LEU A 128 0.65 -17.20 -1.14
N GLN A 129 0.47 -17.31 -2.46
CA GLN A 129 0.78 -16.23 -3.40
C GLN A 129 -0.12 -15.01 -3.14
N VAL A 130 0.50 -13.85 -2.94
CA VAL A 130 -0.20 -12.60 -2.63
C VAL A 130 -0.67 -11.91 -3.90
N VAL A 131 0.21 -11.72 -4.88
CA VAL A 131 -0.06 -10.91 -6.09
C VAL A 131 -1.32 -11.37 -6.85
N PRO A 132 -1.52 -12.67 -7.17
CA PRO A 132 -2.74 -13.11 -7.88
C PRO A 132 -4.02 -12.81 -7.10
N VAL A 133 -3.98 -12.84 -5.76
CA VAL A 133 -5.15 -12.55 -4.92
C VAL A 133 -5.55 -11.08 -5.03
N LEU A 134 -4.58 -10.17 -5.10
CA LEU A 134 -4.85 -8.74 -5.27
C LEU A 134 -5.61 -8.49 -6.57
N PHE A 135 -5.10 -9.00 -7.69
CA PHE A 135 -5.71 -8.83 -9.01
C PHE A 135 -7.05 -9.57 -9.19
N GLN A 136 -7.24 -10.70 -8.51
CA GLN A 136 -8.51 -11.45 -8.59
C GLN A 136 -9.64 -10.86 -7.73
N ASN A 137 -9.34 -10.13 -6.65
CA ASN A 137 -10.33 -9.77 -5.62
C ASN A 137 -10.46 -8.27 -5.32
N SER A 138 -9.36 -7.50 -5.43
CA SER A 138 -9.31 -6.09 -5.00
C SER A 138 -8.97 -5.12 -6.12
N LEU A 139 -8.06 -5.52 -7.02
CA LEU A 139 -7.68 -4.80 -8.24
C LEU A 139 -8.37 -5.38 -9.50
N LYS A 140 -9.37 -6.26 -9.32
CA LYS A 140 -10.15 -6.77 -10.45
C LYS A 140 -10.91 -5.62 -11.08
N GLN A 141 -10.61 -5.31 -12.35
CA GLN A 141 -11.50 -4.49 -13.15
C GLN A 141 -12.84 -5.22 -13.27
N TYR A 142 -13.90 -4.55 -12.83
CA TYR A 142 -15.24 -4.97 -13.19
C TYR A 142 -15.40 -4.57 -14.66
N GLU A 143 -15.09 -5.50 -15.56
CA GLU A 143 -15.90 -5.61 -16.77
C GLU A 143 -17.37 -5.55 -16.31
N GLU A 144 -18.19 -4.76 -17.00
CA GLU A 144 -19.64 -4.86 -16.81
C GLU A 144 -20.02 -6.30 -17.18
N ASP A 145 -20.10 -7.18 -16.18
CA ASP A 145 -20.74 -8.49 -16.26
C ASP A 145 -22.17 -8.18 -16.70
N THR A 146 -22.36 -8.12 -18.02
CA THR A 146 -23.60 -7.68 -18.65
C THR A 146 -24.70 -8.47 -18.02
N VAL A 147 -25.62 -7.79 -17.32
CA VAL A 147 -26.68 -8.43 -16.52
C VAL A 147 -27.40 -9.38 -17.45
N ALA A 148 -27.06 -10.67 -17.36
CA ALA A 148 -27.46 -11.65 -18.34
C ALA A 148 -28.98 -11.71 -18.26
N ASN A 149 -29.63 -11.32 -19.36
CA ASN A 149 -31.04 -10.97 -19.35
C ASN A 149 -31.85 -12.10 -18.66
N LEU A 150 -32.60 -11.74 -17.62
CA LEU A 150 -33.17 -12.68 -16.63
C LEU A 150 -34.30 -13.57 -17.19
N ASP A 151 -34.50 -13.59 -18.50
CA ASP A 151 -35.57 -14.30 -19.21
C ASP A 151 -35.44 -15.84 -19.18
N HIS A 152 -34.39 -16.41 -18.60
CA HIS A 152 -34.14 -17.86 -18.53
C HIS A 152 -34.00 -18.37 -17.07
N ILE A 153 -35.14 -18.36 -16.36
CA ILE A 153 -35.28 -18.50 -14.89
C ILE A 153 -34.93 -19.90 -14.32
N PHE A 154 -34.60 -20.91 -15.13
CA PHE A 154 -34.35 -22.28 -14.64
C PHE A 154 -32.99 -22.84 -15.09
N GLY A 155 -32.03 -22.86 -14.16
CA GLY A 155 -30.77 -23.60 -14.29
C GLY A 155 -29.48 -22.82 -14.00
N VAL A 156 -29.56 -21.51 -13.76
CA VAL A 156 -28.36 -20.66 -13.53
C VAL A 156 -27.83 -20.86 -12.11
N GLU A 157 -26.52 -21.10 -11.96
CA GLU A 157 -25.86 -21.07 -10.65
C GLU A 157 -26.02 -19.67 -10.02
N PRO A 158 -26.20 -19.55 -8.69
CA PRO A 158 -26.36 -18.26 -8.04
C PRO A 158 -25.12 -17.39 -8.27
N MET A 159 -25.32 -16.27 -8.98
CA MET A 159 -24.27 -15.30 -9.28
C MET A 159 -23.61 -14.85 -7.96
N LYS A 160 -22.30 -15.04 -7.84
CA LYS A 160 -21.54 -14.60 -6.66
C LYS A 160 -21.46 -13.08 -6.67
N ILE A 161 -22.33 -12.44 -5.88
CA ILE A 161 -22.33 -10.99 -5.70
C ILE A 161 -21.12 -10.60 -4.83
N SER A 162 -19.96 -10.44 -5.43
CA SER A 162 -18.83 -9.77 -4.77
C SER A 162 -19.10 -8.27 -4.71
N SER A 163 -19.00 -7.69 -3.52
CA SER A 163 -19.05 -6.22 -3.39
C SER A 163 -17.89 -5.56 -4.14
N PRO A 164 -18.13 -4.44 -4.86
CA PRO A 164 -17.08 -3.73 -5.57
C PRO A 164 -15.99 -3.23 -4.61
N SER A 165 -14.77 -3.09 -5.12
CA SER A 165 -13.64 -2.60 -4.35
C SER A 165 -13.83 -1.13 -4.00
N THR A 166 -13.79 -0.84 -2.70
CA THR A 166 -13.79 0.54 -2.20
C THR A 166 -12.42 1.19 -2.39
N ASP A 167 -12.38 2.51 -2.46
CA ASP A 167 -11.17 3.33 -2.63
C ASP A 167 -10.08 2.97 -1.60
N ALA A 168 -10.48 2.82 -0.34
CA ALA A 168 -9.59 2.39 0.75
C ALA A 168 -9.09 0.94 0.59
N GLU A 169 -9.85 0.06 -0.07
CA GLU A 169 -9.42 -1.30 -0.41
C GLU A 169 -8.38 -1.29 -1.54
N VAL A 170 -8.64 -0.53 -2.61
CA VAL A 170 -7.73 -0.37 -3.76
C VAL A 170 -6.39 0.22 -3.29
N ALA A 171 -6.42 1.31 -2.53
CA ALA A 171 -5.20 1.92 -1.96
C ALA A 171 -4.43 0.94 -1.04
N LEU A 172 -5.12 0.08 -0.28
CA LEU A 172 -4.45 -0.96 0.51
C LEU A 172 -3.87 -2.08 -0.36
N ALA A 173 -4.56 -2.52 -1.41
CA ALA A 173 -4.08 -3.54 -2.32
C ALA A 173 -2.83 -3.08 -3.08
N LEU A 174 -2.81 -1.83 -3.56
CA LEU A 174 -1.63 -1.22 -4.20
C LEU A 174 -0.42 -1.20 -3.26
N ARG A 175 -0.59 -0.85 -1.99
CA ARG A 175 0.50 -0.87 -0.99
C ARG A 175 0.95 -2.26 -0.57
N VAL A 176 0.08 -3.26 -0.68
CA VAL A 176 0.48 -4.67 -0.51
C VAL A 176 1.26 -5.14 -1.75
N LEU A 177 0.83 -4.77 -2.95
CA LEU A 177 1.52 -5.05 -4.21
C LEU A 177 2.92 -4.42 -4.24
N GLU A 178 3.03 -3.16 -3.82
CA GLU A 178 4.29 -2.43 -3.59
C GLU A 178 5.25 -3.24 -2.71
N GLY A 179 4.82 -3.59 -1.50
CA GLY A 179 5.62 -4.39 -0.57
C GLY A 179 6.00 -5.77 -1.12
N CYS A 180 5.12 -6.43 -1.88
CA CYS A 180 5.43 -7.72 -2.50
C CYS A 180 6.48 -7.61 -3.62
N CYS A 181 6.47 -6.54 -4.42
CA CYS A 181 7.45 -6.33 -5.49
C CYS A 181 8.81 -5.88 -4.95
N LEU A 182 8.84 -5.06 -3.90
CA LEU A 182 10.08 -4.66 -3.23
C LEU A 182 10.78 -5.81 -2.48
N LEU A 183 10.02 -6.78 -1.94
CA LEU A 183 10.56 -7.89 -1.15
C LEU A 183 10.84 -9.17 -1.96
N HIS A 184 10.23 -9.35 -3.13
CA HIS A 184 10.31 -10.58 -3.91
C HIS A 184 10.21 -10.26 -5.42
N ARG A 185 11.32 -10.43 -6.13
CA ARG A 185 11.49 -10.00 -7.53
C ARG A 185 10.44 -10.63 -8.46
N GLU A 186 10.16 -11.90 -8.28
CA GLU A 186 9.23 -12.68 -9.10
C GLU A 186 7.76 -12.21 -8.94
N SER A 187 7.45 -11.42 -7.91
CA SER A 187 6.16 -10.71 -7.80
C SER A 187 5.90 -9.79 -9.01
N THR A 188 6.95 -9.20 -9.59
CA THR A 188 6.84 -8.36 -10.80
C THR A 188 6.43 -9.16 -12.05
N ILE A 189 6.77 -10.45 -12.10
CA ILE A 189 6.37 -11.38 -13.17
C ILE A 189 4.89 -11.73 -13.04
N PHE A 190 4.42 -12.04 -11.82
CA PHE A 190 2.99 -12.23 -11.57
C PHE A 190 2.17 -10.96 -11.85
N ALA A 191 2.72 -9.78 -11.54
CA ALA A 191 2.09 -8.51 -11.88
C ALA A 191 1.94 -8.34 -13.40
N HIS A 192 2.98 -8.59 -14.20
CA HIS A 192 2.92 -8.56 -15.66
C HIS A 192 1.88 -9.56 -16.22
N GLN A 193 1.84 -10.80 -15.71
CA GLN A 193 0.84 -11.82 -16.09
C GLN A 193 -0.61 -11.38 -15.85
N HIS A 194 -0.83 -10.49 -14.87
CA HIS A 194 -2.13 -9.90 -14.57
C HIS A 194 -2.36 -8.53 -15.23
N LYS A 195 -1.56 -8.14 -16.23
CA LYS A 195 -1.63 -6.83 -16.91
C LYS A 195 -1.59 -5.66 -15.91
N ALA A 196 -0.76 -5.77 -14.88
CA ALA A 196 -0.74 -4.82 -13.76
C ALA A 196 -0.62 -3.37 -14.22
N ILE A 197 0.17 -3.08 -15.25
CA ILE A 197 0.35 -1.73 -15.76
C ILE A 197 -0.93 -1.16 -16.37
N GLU A 198 -1.64 -1.90 -17.24
CA GLU A 198 -2.94 -1.47 -17.79
C GLU A 198 -3.94 -1.11 -16.66
N ILE A 199 -4.01 -1.96 -15.63
CA ILE A 199 -4.91 -1.78 -14.47
C ILE A 199 -4.47 -0.58 -13.61
N LEU A 200 -3.17 -0.39 -13.39
CA LEU A 200 -2.66 0.72 -12.58
C LEU A 200 -2.79 2.06 -13.32
N MET A 201 -2.64 2.08 -14.65
CA MET A 201 -2.91 3.27 -15.46
C MET A 201 -4.39 3.66 -15.43
N ASP A 202 -5.30 2.68 -15.57
CA ASP A 202 -6.75 2.91 -15.37
C ASP A 202 -7.06 3.48 -13.98
N ILE A 203 -6.46 2.92 -12.91
CA ILE A 203 -6.59 3.48 -11.55
C ILE A 203 -6.04 4.92 -11.47
N LEU A 204 -4.89 5.19 -12.09
CA LEU A 204 -4.26 6.52 -12.07
C LEU A 204 -5.14 7.57 -12.77
N SER A 205 -5.82 7.20 -13.85
CA SER A 205 -6.69 8.11 -14.62
C SER A 205 -8.12 8.25 -14.06
N THR A 206 -8.65 7.24 -13.34
CA THR A 206 -10.08 7.18 -12.97
C THR A 206 -10.41 7.27 -11.48
N ARG A 207 -9.44 7.01 -10.59
CA ARG A 207 -9.69 6.88 -9.13
C ARG A 207 -9.33 8.13 -8.32
N GLY A 208 -9.62 8.10 -7.02
CA GLY A 208 -9.37 9.20 -6.11
C GLY A 208 -7.89 9.39 -5.77
N VAL A 209 -7.60 10.56 -5.19
CA VAL A 209 -6.25 11.01 -4.79
C VAL A 209 -5.48 9.97 -3.94
N LEU A 210 -6.18 9.19 -3.10
CA LEU A 210 -5.55 8.19 -2.23
C LEU A 210 -5.05 6.99 -3.03
N GLU A 211 -5.85 6.52 -4.00
CA GLU A 211 -5.52 5.42 -4.90
C GLU A 211 -4.49 5.84 -5.93
N GLN A 212 -4.63 7.03 -6.52
CA GLN A 212 -3.64 7.61 -7.44
C GLN A 212 -2.26 7.73 -6.78
N GLY A 213 -2.20 8.26 -5.55
CA GLY A 213 -0.96 8.35 -4.78
C GLY A 213 -0.33 6.99 -4.46
N ALA A 214 -1.14 6.00 -4.08
CA ALA A 214 -0.68 4.62 -3.86
C ALA A 214 -0.30 3.89 -5.16
N CYS A 215 -0.92 4.26 -6.29
CA CYS A 215 -0.66 3.71 -7.61
C CYS A 215 0.73 4.10 -8.11
N LEU A 216 1.12 5.37 -7.95
CA LEU A 216 2.46 5.85 -8.31
C LEU A 216 3.56 5.08 -7.55
N ASP A 217 3.40 4.85 -6.25
CA ASP A 217 4.35 4.05 -5.46
C ASP A 217 4.42 2.59 -5.93
N ALA A 218 3.25 1.98 -6.22
CA ALA A 218 3.17 0.63 -6.76
C ALA A 218 3.80 0.50 -8.16
N LEU A 219 3.56 1.45 -9.07
CA LEU A 219 4.12 1.51 -10.42
C LEU A 219 5.65 1.47 -10.40
N ILE A 220 6.31 2.26 -9.52
CA ILE A 220 7.77 2.22 -9.35
C ILE A 220 8.23 0.80 -8.96
N SER A 221 7.59 0.18 -7.96
CA SER A 221 7.99 -1.14 -7.48
C SER A 221 7.80 -2.27 -8.51
N ILE A 222 6.78 -2.18 -9.36
CA ILE A 222 6.44 -3.18 -10.38
C ILE A 222 7.36 -3.07 -11.59
N MET A 223 7.78 -1.85 -11.92
CA MET A 223 8.73 -1.58 -13.01
C MET A 223 10.19 -1.75 -12.58
N LEU A 224 10.51 -1.71 -11.28
CA LEU A 224 11.87 -1.90 -10.78
C LEU A 224 12.43 -3.25 -11.26
N ASP A 225 13.55 -3.20 -12.00
CA ASP A 225 14.18 -4.34 -12.67
C ASP A 225 13.29 -5.19 -13.61
N SER A 226 12.11 -4.72 -14.00
CA SER A 226 11.17 -5.46 -14.86
C SER A 226 10.99 -4.76 -16.21
N SER A 227 11.77 -5.18 -17.21
CA SER A 227 11.67 -4.62 -18.57
C SER A 227 10.31 -4.86 -19.23
N ALA A 228 9.61 -5.94 -18.91
CA ALA A 228 8.26 -6.20 -19.43
C ALA A 228 7.28 -5.11 -18.96
N ASN A 229 7.20 -4.87 -17.65
CA ASN A 229 6.33 -3.83 -17.07
C ASN A 229 6.72 -2.41 -17.53
N GLN A 230 8.01 -2.15 -17.75
CA GLN A 230 8.46 -0.86 -18.29
C GLN A 230 8.04 -0.65 -19.75
N MET A 231 8.05 -1.70 -20.60
CA MET A 231 7.52 -1.63 -21.97
C MET A 231 6.00 -1.43 -21.99
N ASP A 232 5.27 -2.11 -21.11
CA ASP A 232 3.83 -1.90 -20.96
C ASP A 232 3.54 -0.44 -20.56
N PHE A 233 4.33 0.14 -19.65
CA PHE A 233 4.15 1.53 -19.21
C PHE A 233 4.46 2.57 -20.30
N GLU A 234 5.48 2.30 -21.12
CA GLU A 234 5.76 3.10 -22.31
C GLU A 234 4.63 2.95 -23.36
N SER A 235 4.03 1.76 -23.48
CA SER A 235 2.92 1.49 -24.41
C SER A 235 1.57 2.06 -23.96
N CYS A 236 1.41 2.35 -22.67
CA CYS A 236 0.24 3.03 -22.10
C CYS A 236 0.43 4.55 -21.97
N ASP A 237 1.43 5.14 -22.64
CA ASP A 237 1.77 6.57 -22.58
C ASP A 237 1.92 7.11 -21.15
N GLY A 238 2.41 6.29 -20.20
CA GLY A 238 2.32 6.56 -18.77
C GLY A 238 3.04 7.84 -18.29
N ILE A 239 4.02 8.34 -19.05
CA ILE A 239 4.65 9.64 -18.80
C ILE A 239 3.69 10.80 -19.12
N GLU A 240 2.83 10.67 -20.14
CA GLU A 240 1.88 11.70 -20.54
C GLU A 240 0.77 11.87 -19.50
N GLU A 241 0.25 10.77 -18.93
CA GLU A 241 -0.73 10.79 -17.83
C GLU A 241 -0.13 11.44 -16.56
N VAL A 242 1.06 11.01 -16.13
CA VAL A 242 1.74 11.63 -14.97
C VAL A 242 2.04 13.10 -15.22
N ALA A 243 2.39 13.47 -16.46
CA ALA A 243 2.58 14.87 -16.84
C ALA A 243 1.26 15.66 -16.88
N HIS A 244 0.13 15.04 -17.21
CA HIS A 244 -1.19 15.66 -17.12
C HIS A 244 -1.50 16.03 -15.66
N ILE A 245 -1.41 15.06 -14.75
CA ILE A 245 -1.72 15.22 -13.32
C ILE A 245 -0.83 16.28 -12.66
N ILE A 246 0.50 16.27 -12.87
CA ILE A 246 1.40 17.23 -12.21
C ILE A 246 1.22 18.68 -12.69
N ARG A 247 0.75 18.88 -13.94
CA ARG A 247 0.53 20.22 -14.52
C ARG A 247 -0.82 20.82 -14.15
N ASP A 248 -1.83 20.00 -13.83
CA ASP A 248 -3.14 20.51 -13.45
C ASP A 248 -3.10 21.15 -12.05
N LYS A 249 -3.26 22.47 -12.01
CA LYS A 249 -3.28 23.27 -10.78
C LYS A 249 -4.58 23.09 -9.96
N GLN A 250 -5.57 22.34 -10.46
CA GLN A 250 -6.77 21.95 -9.71
C GLN A 250 -6.61 20.62 -8.96
N VAL A 251 -5.62 19.81 -9.31
CA VAL A 251 -5.30 18.55 -8.60
C VAL A 251 -4.66 18.86 -7.24
N ASP A 252 -4.95 18.03 -6.24
CA ASP A 252 -4.38 18.13 -4.89
C ASP A 252 -2.84 18.24 -4.92
N GLU A 253 -2.30 19.23 -4.19
CA GLU A 253 -0.87 19.54 -4.20
C GLU A 253 -0.02 18.35 -3.76
N ASN A 254 -0.51 17.48 -2.84
CA ASN A 254 0.21 16.29 -2.40
C ASN A 254 0.26 15.22 -3.51
N LEU A 255 -0.77 15.11 -4.36
CA LEU A 255 -0.74 14.22 -5.52
C LEU A 255 0.20 14.75 -6.59
N ARG A 256 0.15 16.06 -6.90
CA ARG A 256 1.11 16.70 -7.80
C ARG A 256 2.54 16.46 -7.30
N MET A 257 2.79 16.64 -6.01
CA MET A 257 4.07 16.33 -5.34
C MET A 257 4.48 14.87 -5.52
N LYS A 258 3.55 13.92 -5.34
CA LYS A 258 3.78 12.50 -5.60
C LYS A 258 4.16 12.20 -7.06
N CYS A 259 3.57 12.88 -8.04
CA CYS A 259 4.01 12.78 -9.44
C CYS A 259 5.46 13.27 -9.62
N GLY A 260 5.88 14.31 -8.89
CA GLY A 260 7.26 14.77 -8.84
C GLY A 260 8.22 13.73 -8.25
N GLU A 261 7.87 13.13 -7.11
CA GLU A 261 8.61 12.04 -6.47
C GLU A 261 8.72 10.82 -7.40
N PHE A 262 7.60 10.45 -8.06
CA PHE A 262 7.53 9.37 -9.05
C PHE A 262 8.49 9.60 -10.22
N LEU A 263 8.48 10.77 -10.87
CA LEU A 263 9.36 11.06 -12.01
C LEU A 263 10.84 11.02 -11.62
N LEU A 264 11.19 11.48 -10.42
CA LEU A 264 12.54 11.42 -9.87
C LEU A 264 13.01 9.97 -9.64
N LEU A 265 12.14 9.12 -9.08
CA LEU A 265 12.43 7.70 -8.87
C LEU A 265 12.49 6.93 -10.19
N LEU A 266 11.53 7.16 -11.09
CA LEU A 266 11.46 6.52 -12.41
C LEU A 266 12.72 6.78 -13.22
N ILE A 267 13.16 8.04 -13.31
CA ILE A 267 14.38 8.40 -14.05
C ILE A 267 15.67 8.00 -13.31
N GLY A 268 15.70 8.04 -11.98
CA GLY A 268 16.91 7.77 -11.20
C GLY A 268 17.22 6.29 -10.96
N HIS A 269 16.18 5.46 -10.83
CA HIS A 269 16.29 4.10 -10.29
C HIS A 269 15.64 3.02 -11.16
N VAL A 270 14.65 3.37 -11.99
CA VAL A 270 13.91 2.39 -12.82
C VAL A 270 14.39 2.42 -14.28
N ASN A 271 14.62 3.61 -14.84
CA ASN A 271 15.17 3.77 -16.19
C ASN A 271 16.63 3.29 -16.24
N GLY A 272 16.86 2.13 -16.84
CA GLY A 272 18.19 1.59 -17.07
C GLY A 272 18.95 2.47 -18.07
N ARG A 273 19.92 3.24 -17.57
CA ARG A 273 20.56 4.43 -18.22
C ARG A 273 21.09 4.29 -19.66
N GLU A 274 21.06 3.12 -20.29
CA GLU A 274 21.72 2.86 -21.58
C GLU A 274 20.92 1.98 -22.58
N ARG A 275 19.76 1.39 -22.24
CA ARG A 275 18.99 0.50 -23.15
C ARG A 275 17.48 0.58 -22.92
N PRO A 276 16.65 0.33 -23.96
CA PRO A 276 15.20 0.20 -23.78
C PRO A 276 14.88 -0.88 -22.73
N PRO A 277 13.82 -0.70 -21.94
CA PRO A 277 12.69 0.22 -22.18
C PRO A 277 12.90 1.66 -21.67
N LEU A 278 11.92 2.54 -21.86
CA LEU A 278 11.91 3.95 -21.41
C LEU A 278 12.98 4.86 -22.04
N ALA A 279 13.53 4.48 -23.19
CA ALA A 279 14.63 5.23 -23.84
C ALA A 279 14.27 6.69 -24.17
N ARG A 280 12.98 7.00 -24.35
CA ARG A 280 12.47 8.33 -24.73
C ARG A 280 12.09 9.22 -23.54
N ILE A 281 12.10 8.70 -22.31
CA ILE A 281 11.60 9.39 -21.11
C ILE A 281 12.16 10.80 -20.91
N HIS A 282 13.44 11.03 -21.28
CA HIS A 282 14.07 12.34 -21.20
C HIS A 282 13.53 13.35 -22.23
N GLU A 283 13.21 12.88 -23.44
CA GLU A 283 12.57 13.69 -24.47
C GLU A 283 11.12 13.99 -24.12
N ASP A 284 10.40 12.99 -23.59
CA ASP A 284 8.99 13.14 -23.21
C ASP A 284 8.81 14.06 -22.02
N VAL A 285 9.59 13.90 -20.95
CA VAL A 285 9.57 14.84 -19.81
C VAL A 285 9.97 16.25 -20.24
N ARG A 286 10.95 16.42 -21.13
CA ARG A 286 11.30 17.73 -21.73
C ARG A 286 10.15 18.32 -22.54
N ARG A 287 9.49 17.52 -23.38
CA ARG A 287 8.37 17.91 -24.25
C ARG A 287 7.13 18.30 -23.44
N LEU A 288 6.84 17.57 -22.36
CA LEU A 288 5.60 17.71 -21.59
C LEU A 288 5.72 18.71 -20.43
N LEU A 289 6.87 18.75 -19.74
CA LEU A 289 7.12 19.58 -18.55
C LEU A 289 8.08 20.76 -18.77
N GLY A 290 8.71 20.84 -19.95
CA GLY A 290 9.66 21.90 -20.32
C GLY A 290 11.10 21.66 -19.86
N GLU A 291 12.04 22.34 -20.51
CA GLU A 291 13.49 22.15 -20.33
C GLU A 291 13.95 22.34 -18.88
N LYS A 292 13.38 23.31 -18.15
CA LYS A 292 13.76 23.64 -16.78
C LYS A 292 13.41 22.49 -15.81
N SER A 293 12.18 22.01 -15.88
CA SER A 293 11.68 20.90 -15.05
C SER A 293 12.42 19.60 -15.38
N ALA A 294 12.59 19.29 -16.67
CA ALA A 294 13.35 18.13 -17.11
C ALA A 294 14.82 18.16 -16.65
N SER A 295 15.47 19.32 -16.72
CA SER A 295 16.85 19.52 -16.25
C SER A 295 16.97 19.34 -14.73
N LEU A 296 15.98 19.81 -13.95
CA LEU A 296 15.93 19.59 -12.50
C LEU A 296 15.77 18.11 -12.15
N ILE A 297 14.83 17.41 -12.79
CA ILE A 297 14.60 15.97 -12.59
C ILE A 297 15.87 15.18 -12.94
N TRP A 298 16.50 15.48 -14.08
CA TRP A 298 17.74 14.82 -14.50
C TRP A 298 18.91 15.07 -13.54
N ALA A 299 19.10 16.31 -13.08
CA ALA A 299 20.16 16.62 -12.13
C ALA A 299 19.92 15.91 -10.78
N ALA A 300 18.70 15.97 -10.26
CA ALA A 300 18.33 15.34 -8.99
C ALA A 300 18.42 13.80 -9.02
N SER A 301 18.10 13.17 -10.15
CA SER A 301 18.16 11.71 -10.32
C SER A 301 19.58 11.12 -10.23
N GLN A 302 20.62 11.96 -10.26
CA GLN A 302 22.01 11.56 -10.05
C GLN A 302 22.41 11.50 -8.56
N PHE A 303 21.65 12.12 -7.65
CA PHE A 303 21.99 12.24 -6.24
C PHE A 303 21.14 11.30 -5.37
N GLY A 304 21.68 10.11 -5.04
CA GLY A 304 20.96 9.16 -4.16
C GLY A 304 21.80 8.12 -3.43
N SER A 305 22.99 7.76 -3.92
CA SER A 305 23.75 6.60 -3.43
C SER A 305 24.49 6.81 -2.10
N THR A 306 24.73 8.05 -1.67
CA THR A 306 25.62 8.38 -0.52
C THR A 306 24.92 8.86 0.74
N LEU A 307 23.61 9.04 0.72
CA LEU A 307 22.82 9.54 1.86
C LEU A 307 22.21 8.40 2.69
N ASP A 308 21.88 8.66 3.96
CA ASP A 308 21.11 7.74 4.80
C ASP A 308 19.63 7.66 4.36
N PRO A 309 18.88 6.58 4.67
CA PRO A 309 17.50 6.41 4.19
C PRO A 309 16.54 7.57 4.51
N GLU A 310 16.58 8.12 5.73
CA GLU A 310 15.74 9.27 6.12
C GLU A 310 16.14 10.56 5.37
N GLN A 311 17.44 10.73 5.13
CA GLN A 311 17.97 11.84 4.34
C GLN A 311 17.59 11.71 2.86
N ARG A 312 17.54 10.49 2.30
CA ARG A 312 17.05 10.23 0.94
C ARG A 312 15.59 10.60 0.78
N LEU A 313 14.73 10.20 1.73
CA LEU A 313 13.30 10.57 1.70
C LEU A 313 13.12 12.10 1.76
N THR A 314 13.84 12.75 2.68
CA THR A 314 13.81 14.22 2.82
C THR A 314 14.33 14.92 1.56
N ALA A 315 15.42 14.42 0.97
CA ALA A 315 15.98 14.96 -0.27
C ALA A 315 15.02 14.77 -1.46
N LEU A 316 14.42 13.59 -1.63
CA LEU A 316 13.44 13.30 -2.66
C LEU A 316 12.28 14.30 -2.60
N HIS A 317 11.70 14.50 -1.41
CA HIS A 317 10.61 15.44 -1.20
C HIS A 317 11.00 16.89 -1.53
N ILE A 318 12.20 17.33 -1.14
CA ILE A 318 12.74 18.66 -1.47
C ILE A 318 12.91 18.83 -2.99
N GLN A 319 13.40 17.81 -3.71
CA GLN A 319 13.55 17.90 -5.16
C GLN A 319 12.19 17.86 -5.88
N ALA A 320 11.24 17.03 -5.43
CA ALA A 320 9.89 17.01 -5.97
C ALA A 320 9.21 18.37 -5.85
N ARG A 321 9.37 19.04 -4.69
CA ARG A 321 8.88 20.40 -4.47
C ARG A 321 9.47 21.41 -5.47
N ARG A 322 10.78 21.35 -5.71
CA ARG A 322 11.46 22.21 -6.70
C ARG A 322 10.97 21.96 -8.13
N VAL A 323 10.58 20.72 -8.45
CA VAL A 323 9.97 20.40 -9.75
C VAL A 323 8.60 21.07 -9.88
N LEU A 324 7.72 20.98 -8.88
CA LEU A 324 6.42 21.69 -8.89
C LEU A 324 6.60 23.21 -8.95
N GLU A 325 7.45 23.78 -8.10
CA GLU A 325 7.77 25.20 -8.10
C GLU A 325 8.32 25.66 -9.47
N SER A 326 8.98 24.78 -10.24
CA SER A 326 9.43 25.10 -11.59
C SER A 326 8.33 25.09 -12.65
N LEU A 327 7.25 24.33 -12.44
CA LEU A 327 6.05 24.26 -13.29
C LEU A 327 5.09 25.42 -13.02
N ASP A 328 4.87 25.76 -11.75
CA ASP A 328 3.88 26.78 -11.35
C ASP A 328 4.31 28.23 -11.64
N LEU A 329 5.58 28.44 -12.00
CA LEU A 329 6.13 29.70 -12.52
C LEU A 329 5.71 30.03 -13.96
N TYR A 330 4.94 29.15 -14.61
CA TYR A 330 4.36 29.30 -15.95
C TYR A 330 2.84 29.05 -15.94
#